data_AF-A0A2D7K884-F1
#
_entry.id   AF-A0A2D7K884-F1
#
_cell.length_a   1.000
_cell.length_b   1.000
_cell.length_c   1.000
_cell.angle_alpha   90.00
_cell.angle_beta   90.00
_cell.angle_gamma   90.00
#
_symmetry.space_group_name_H-M   'P 1'
#
loop_
_entity.id
_entity.type
_entity.pdbx_description
1 polymer ?
#
loop_
_entity_poly.entity_id
_entity_poly.type
_entity_poly.pdbx_seq_one_letter_code
_entity_poly.pdbx_strand_id
1 'polypeptide(L)'
;MDNNTQNLITKILTYSIVFFGILFTIWVMRDDNPSEMSYEQQKQWAIIEAKEQGLATEMTATKLNAHLSERTIEISKEKEETLWSDVSTLINFSMLIIYLAIGLVIAAFVYLAYIDSKKAIKALIGLGIFSLFILTVYLFSFNVSDQELNDYNSKLLNIQVVKSDIVMAKMAITSTIILIAIACVGWIGSPFFKYIKK
;
A
#
# COMPACT_ATOMS: atom_id res chain seq x y z
N MET A 1 -23.81 -11.25 -23.85
CA MET A 1 -23.45 -12.02 -22.64
C MET A 1 -24.53 -11.75 -21.61
N ASP A 2 -25.09 -12.79 -20.99
CA ASP A 2 -26.27 -12.64 -20.13
C ASP A 2 -25.92 -11.88 -18.85
N ASN A 3 -26.81 -11.00 -18.39
CA ASN A 3 -26.53 -10.04 -17.31
C ASN A 3 -26.20 -10.76 -15.99
N ASN A 4 -26.81 -11.93 -15.79
CA ASN A 4 -26.57 -12.81 -14.64
C ASN A 4 -25.17 -13.45 -14.67
N THR A 5 -24.68 -13.84 -15.86
CA THR A 5 -23.34 -14.43 -16.02
C THR A 5 -22.26 -13.40 -15.77
N GLN A 6 -22.41 -12.17 -16.27
CA GLN A 6 -21.49 -11.07 -15.98
C GLN A 6 -21.43 -10.75 -14.49
N ASN A 7 -22.59 -10.65 -13.82
CA ASN A 7 -22.65 -10.35 -12.40
C ASN A 7 -21.99 -11.46 -11.55
N LEU A 8 -22.21 -12.73 -11.92
CA LEU A 8 -21.56 -13.87 -11.27
C LEU A 8 -20.03 -13.82 -11.42
N ILE A 9 -19.53 -13.59 -12.65
CA ILE A 9 -18.10 -13.50 -12.93
C ILE A 9 -17.47 -12.36 -12.10
N THR A 10 -18.08 -11.18 -12.10
CA THR A 10 -17.59 -10.03 -11.32
C THR A 10 -17.49 -10.39 -9.84
N LYS A 11 -18.54 -11.00 -9.26
CA LYS A 11 -18.53 -11.40 -7.84
C LYS A 11 -17.42 -12.40 -7.53
N ILE A 12 -17.27 -13.45 -8.34
CA ILE A 12 -16.24 -14.47 -8.15
C ILE A 12 -14.85 -13.82 -8.20
N LEU A 13 -14.62 -12.94 -9.17
CA LEU A 13 -13.34 -12.29 -9.38
C LEU A 13 -13.01 -11.33 -8.23
N THR A 14 -13.98 -10.52 -7.79
CA THR A 14 -13.84 -9.64 -6.64
C THR A 14 -13.56 -10.41 -5.35
N TYR A 15 -14.36 -11.44 -5.04
CA TYR A 15 -14.15 -12.24 -3.83
C TYR A 15 -12.84 -12.99 -3.84
N SER A 16 -12.38 -13.47 -5.01
CA SER A 16 -11.08 -14.13 -5.13
C SER A 16 -9.94 -13.15 -4.84
N ILE A 17 -9.98 -11.94 -5.40
CA ILE A 17 -8.95 -10.91 -5.14
C ILE A 17 -8.90 -10.58 -3.64
N VAL A 18 -10.04 -10.38 -2.99
CA VAL A 18 -10.11 -10.10 -1.55
C VAL A 18 -9.59 -11.28 -0.73
N PHE A 19 -10.01 -12.51 -1.07
CA PHE A 19 -9.57 -13.72 -0.39
C PHE A 19 -8.05 -13.91 -0.47
N PHE A 20 -7.46 -13.80 -1.67
CA PHE A 20 -6.01 -13.90 -1.85
C PHE A 20 -5.28 -12.77 -1.15
N GLY A 21 -5.81 -11.55 -1.16
CA GLY A 21 -5.24 -10.42 -0.41
C GLY A 21 -5.13 -10.73 1.08
N ILE A 22 -6.22 -11.20 1.70
CA ILE A 22 -6.23 -11.59 3.12
C ILE A 22 -5.26 -12.74 3.39
N LEU A 23 -5.26 -13.76 2.52
CA LEU A 23 -4.40 -14.93 2.67
C LEU A 23 -2.91 -14.54 2.63
N PHE A 24 -2.51 -13.67 1.71
CA PHE A 24 -1.14 -13.18 1.63
C PHE A 24 -0.76 -12.30 2.83
N THR A 25 -1.68 -11.47 3.34
CA THR A 25 -1.42 -10.71 4.57
C THR A 25 -1.18 -11.63 5.76
N ILE A 26 -2.02 -12.66 5.95
CA ILE A 26 -1.84 -13.64 7.04
C ILE A 26 -0.52 -14.39 6.87
N TRP A 27 -0.16 -14.75 5.64
CA TRP A 27 1.07 -15.47 5.35
C TRP A 27 2.31 -14.64 5.70
N VAL A 28 2.37 -13.37 5.29
CA VAL A 28 3.48 -12.45 5.61
C VAL A 28 3.57 -12.16 7.10
N MET A 29 2.43 -12.04 7.79
CA MET A 29 2.40 -11.77 9.24
C MET A 29 2.67 -13.00 10.11
N ARG A 30 2.88 -14.19 9.52
CA ARG A 30 3.06 -15.43 10.28
C ARG A 30 4.45 -15.56 10.89
N ASP A 31 5.47 -14.96 10.26
CA ASP A 31 6.85 -15.07 10.70
C ASP A 31 7.29 -13.86 11.53
N ASP A 32 8.14 -14.13 12.54
CA ASP A 32 8.73 -13.10 13.39
C ASP A 32 9.67 -12.21 12.58
N ASN A 33 9.62 -10.89 12.83
CA ASN A 33 10.55 -9.94 12.25
C ASN A 33 11.81 -9.80 13.14
N PRO A 34 12.98 -10.37 12.74
CA PRO A 34 14.19 -10.28 13.54
C PRO A 34 14.66 -8.83 13.78
N SER A 35 14.36 -7.90 12.86
CA SER A 35 14.75 -6.48 13.00
C SER A 35 14.01 -5.74 14.13
N GLU A 36 12.88 -6.27 14.60
CA GLU A 36 12.10 -5.73 15.71
C GLU A 36 12.39 -6.43 17.06
N MET A 37 13.22 -7.47 17.05
CA MET A 37 13.55 -8.27 18.22
C MET A 37 14.94 -7.96 18.76
N SER A 38 15.07 -7.91 20.09
CA SER A 38 16.39 -7.83 20.74
C SER A 38 17.18 -9.11 20.56
N TYR A 39 18.52 -9.02 20.62
CA TYR A 39 19.40 -10.18 20.49
C TYR A 39 19.08 -11.31 21.48
N GLU A 40 18.70 -10.98 22.72
CA GLU A 40 18.30 -11.98 23.73
C GLU A 40 17.00 -12.70 23.39
N GLN A 41 16.08 -12.03 22.68
CA GLN A 41 14.86 -12.67 22.15
C GLN A 41 15.19 -13.57 20.96
N GLN A 42 16.05 -13.12 20.04
CA GLN A 42 16.50 -13.94 18.91
C GLN A 42 17.24 -15.19 19.39
N LYS A 43 18.03 -15.08 20.47
CA LYS A 43 18.76 -16.19 21.07
C LYS A 43 17.86 -17.32 21.59
N GLN A 44 16.59 -17.03 21.90
CA GLN A 44 15.63 -18.08 22.28
C GLN A 44 15.41 -19.09 21.15
N TRP A 45 15.49 -18.69 19.89
CA TRP A 45 15.37 -19.62 18.76
C TRP A 45 16.48 -20.67 18.79
N ALA A 46 17.73 -20.22 18.92
CA ALA A 46 18.89 -21.12 19.02
C ALA A 46 18.85 -21.99 20.27
N ILE A 47 18.35 -21.48 21.40
CA ILE A 47 18.20 -22.25 22.64
C ILE A 47 17.14 -23.36 22.49
N ILE A 48 16.02 -23.08 21.83
CA ILE A 48 14.98 -24.07 21.55
C ILE A 48 15.53 -25.17 20.64
N GLU A 49 16.17 -24.80 19.53
CA GLU A 49 16.77 -25.76 18.59
C GLU A 49 17.84 -26.62 19.27
N ALA A 50 18.74 -26.01 20.05
CA ALA A 50 19.80 -26.74 20.76
C ALA A 50 19.25 -27.68 21.86
N LYS A 51 18.11 -27.34 22.47
CA LYS A 51 17.42 -28.18 23.43
C LYS A 51 16.76 -29.38 22.74
N GLU A 52 16.14 -29.18 21.58
CA GLU A 52 15.56 -30.26 20.78
C GLU A 52 16.63 -31.23 20.27
N GLN A 53 17.82 -30.72 19.94
CA GLN A 53 18.96 -31.53 19.49
C GLN A 53 19.77 -32.16 20.64
N GLY A 54 19.44 -31.90 21.92
CA GLY A 54 20.17 -32.47 23.06
C GLY A 54 21.61 -31.94 23.24
N LEU A 55 21.99 -30.85 22.56
CA LEU A 55 23.36 -30.33 22.53
C LEU A 55 23.87 -29.88 23.91
N ALA A 56 22.96 -29.56 24.83
CA ALA A 56 23.29 -29.20 26.21
C ALA A 56 23.98 -30.34 26.98
N THR A 57 23.80 -31.60 26.56
CA THR A 57 24.46 -32.77 27.17
C THR A 57 25.73 -33.19 26.45
N GLU A 58 25.96 -32.72 25.22
CA GLU A 58 27.08 -33.13 24.38
C GLU A 58 28.23 -32.11 24.38
N MET A 59 27.93 -30.84 24.66
CA MET A 59 28.88 -29.74 24.59
C MET A 59 29.25 -29.17 25.95
N THR A 60 30.49 -28.69 26.09
CA THR A 60 30.88 -27.87 27.24
C THR A 60 30.18 -26.51 27.20
N ALA A 61 29.97 -25.89 28.37
CA ALA A 61 29.27 -24.61 28.47
C ALA A 61 29.85 -23.50 27.56
N THR A 62 31.18 -23.47 27.39
CA THR A 62 31.84 -22.51 26.48
C THR A 62 31.53 -22.79 25.01
N LYS A 63 31.54 -24.06 24.59
CA LYS A 63 31.20 -24.45 23.22
C LYS A 63 29.72 -24.26 22.92
N LEU A 64 28.85 -24.58 23.88
CA LEU A 64 27.41 -24.37 23.77
C LEU A 64 27.09 -22.87 23.61
N ASN A 65 27.70 -22.00 24.41
CA ASN A 65 27.48 -20.55 24.28
C ASN A 65 27.98 -19.99 22.94
N ALA A 66 29.12 -20.46 22.44
CA ALA A 66 29.63 -20.07 21.12
C ALA A 66 28.67 -20.53 20.00
N HIS A 67 28.24 -21.79 20.05
CA HIS A 67 27.28 -22.36 19.10
C HIS A 67 25.94 -21.61 19.10
N LEU A 68 25.39 -21.31 20.28
CA LEU A 68 24.15 -20.54 20.41
C LEU A 68 24.30 -19.15 19.80
N SER A 69 25.45 -18.49 19.99
CA SER A 69 25.71 -17.16 19.41
C SER A 69 25.76 -17.20 17.88
N GLU A 70 26.46 -18.18 17.31
CA GLU A 70 26.57 -18.35 15.86
C GLU A 70 25.22 -18.72 15.23
N ARG A 71 24.50 -19.69 15.81
CA ARG A 71 23.17 -20.09 15.35
C ARG A 71 22.13 -18.98 15.47
N THR A 72 22.23 -18.13 16.50
CA THR A 72 21.32 -16.97 16.61
C THR A 72 21.46 -16.04 15.40
N ILE A 73 22.70 -15.79 14.94
CA ILE A 73 22.96 -14.94 13.77
C ILE A 73 22.45 -15.61 12.49
N GLU A 74 22.70 -16.91 12.33
CA GLU A 74 22.25 -17.67 11.16
C GLU A 74 20.72 -17.71 11.06
N ILE A 75 20.02 -18.08 12.13
CA ILE A 75 18.55 -18.14 12.18
C ILE A 75 17.94 -16.76 11.94
N SER A 76 18.54 -15.71 12.50
CA SER A 76 18.09 -14.32 12.31
C SER A 76 18.16 -13.94 10.82
N LYS A 77 19.25 -14.31 10.14
CA LYS A 77 19.41 -14.08 8.70
C LYS A 77 18.43 -14.91 7.86
N GLU A 78 18.24 -16.19 8.18
CA GLU A 78 17.27 -17.06 7.48
C GLU A 78 15.83 -16.52 7.59
N LYS A 79 15.44 -16.05 8.79
CA LYS A 79 14.14 -15.41 9.02
C LYS A 79 14.01 -14.09 8.27
N GLU A 80 15.06 -13.27 8.24
CA GLU A 80 15.07 -12.03 7.47
C GLU A 80 14.90 -12.30 5.96
N GLU A 81 15.64 -13.26 5.39
CA GLU A 81 15.51 -13.65 3.98
C GLU A 81 14.10 -14.17 3.65
N THR A 82 13.51 -14.97 4.55
CA THR A 82 12.14 -15.49 4.40
C THR A 82 11.12 -14.34 4.44
N LEU A 83 11.23 -13.45 5.43
CA LEU A 83 10.38 -12.26 5.54
C LEU A 83 10.46 -11.40 4.27
N TRP A 84 11.67 -11.14 3.75
CA TRP A 84 11.85 -10.38 2.51
C TRP A 84 11.21 -11.07 1.30
N SER A 85 11.35 -12.40 1.19
CA SER A 85 10.70 -13.19 0.14
C SER A 85 9.17 -13.07 0.21
N ASP A 86 8.61 -13.18 1.41
CA ASP A 86 7.16 -13.14 1.63
C ASP A 86 6.60 -11.73 1.36
N VAL A 87 7.27 -10.69 1.87
CA VAL A 87 6.96 -9.29 1.60
C VAL A 87 7.05 -8.98 0.09
N SER A 88 8.11 -9.45 -0.58
CA SER A 88 8.30 -9.28 -2.03
C SER A 88 7.15 -9.93 -2.81
N THR A 89 6.70 -11.10 -2.41
CA THR A 89 5.56 -11.79 -3.03
C THR A 89 4.27 -10.98 -2.88
N LEU A 90 4.01 -10.42 -1.70
CA LEU A 90 2.85 -9.54 -1.46
C LEU A 90 2.92 -8.25 -2.31
N ILE A 91 4.10 -7.64 -2.41
CA ILE A 91 4.32 -6.46 -3.26
C ILE A 91 4.03 -6.81 -4.73
N ASN A 92 4.56 -7.94 -5.22
CA ASN A 92 4.36 -8.37 -6.60
C ASN A 92 2.89 -8.68 -6.91
N PHE A 93 2.17 -9.32 -5.99
CA PHE A 93 0.74 -9.52 -6.14
C PHE A 93 -0.02 -8.18 -6.19
N SER A 94 0.31 -7.25 -5.30
CA SER A 94 -0.30 -5.91 -5.27
C SER A 94 -0.05 -5.16 -6.59
N MET A 95 1.18 -5.22 -7.10
CA MET A 95 1.56 -4.65 -8.40
C MET A 95 0.78 -5.28 -9.55
N LEU A 96 0.61 -6.60 -9.55
CA LEU A 96 -0.21 -7.31 -10.55
C LEU A 96 -1.65 -6.81 -10.55
N ILE A 97 -2.27 -6.65 -9.37
CA ILE A 97 -3.65 -6.15 -9.26
C ILE A 97 -3.75 -4.70 -9.76
N ILE A 98 -2.76 -3.85 -9.45
CA ILE A 98 -2.71 -2.47 -9.96
C ILE A 98 -2.64 -2.47 -11.49
N TYR A 99 -1.74 -3.25 -12.08
CA TYR A 99 -1.61 -3.33 -13.54
C TYR A 99 -2.86 -3.92 -14.20
N LEU A 100 -3.49 -4.92 -13.59
CA LEU A 100 -4.76 -5.46 -14.05
C LEU A 100 -5.86 -4.39 -14.03
N ALA A 101 -5.97 -3.61 -12.94
CA ALA A 101 -6.94 -2.53 -12.82
C ALA A 101 -6.73 -1.46 -13.90
N ILE A 102 -5.49 -1.01 -14.11
CA ILE A 102 -5.13 -0.06 -15.18
C ILE A 102 -5.51 -0.64 -16.55
N GLY A 103 -5.15 -1.90 -16.82
CA GLY A 103 -5.47 -2.58 -18.07
C GLY A 103 -6.96 -2.66 -18.34
N LEU A 104 -7.77 -3.00 -17.32
CA LEU A 104 -9.22 -3.06 -17.41
C LEU A 104 -9.84 -1.67 -17.68
N VAL A 105 -9.33 -0.62 -17.03
CA VAL A 105 -9.78 0.76 -17.30
C VAL A 105 -9.49 1.16 -18.75
N ILE A 106 -8.28 0.87 -19.24
CA ILE A 106 -7.91 1.15 -20.64
C ILE A 106 -8.80 0.35 -21.60
N ALA A 107 -9.00 -0.94 -21.36
CA ALA A 107 -9.86 -1.79 -22.19
C ALA A 107 -11.31 -1.29 -22.22
N ALA A 108 -11.86 -0.90 -21.07
CA ALA A 108 -13.20 -0.32 -20.97
C ALA A 108 -13.31 0.99 -21.75
N PHE A 109 -12.28 1.84 -21.69
CA PHE A 109 -12.22 3.07 -22.44
C PHE A 109 -12.14 2.83 -23.96
N VAL A 110 -11.29 1.91 -24.42
CA VAL A 110 -11.19 1.52 -25.83
C VAL A 110 -12.52 0.95 -26.34
N TYR A 111 -13.17 0.09 -25.54
CA TYR A 111 -14.49 -0.44 -25.86
C TYR A 111 -15.55 0.66 -25.97
N LEU A 112 -15.56 1.63 -25.05
CA LEU A 112 -16.45 2.79 -25.12
C LEU A 112 -16.17 3.63 -26.36
N ALA A 113 -14.90 3.85 -26.70
CA ALA A 113 -14.49 4.62 -27.88
C ALA A 113 -14.93 3.95 -29.19
N TYR A 114 -14.92 2.61 -29.23
CA TYR A 114 -15.41 1.82 -30.36
C TYR A 114 -16.93 1.94 -30.55
N ILE A 115 -17.72 1.87 -29.48
CA ILE A 115 -19.20 1.93 -29.55
C ILE A 115 -19.71 3.36 -29.71
N ASP A 116 -19.18 4.30 -28.92
CA ASP A 116 -19.64 5.69 -28.86
C ASP A 116 -18.46 6.62 -28.59
N SER A 117 -17.74 6.94 -29.67
CA SER A 117 -16.57 7.82 -29.64
C SER A 117 -16.88 9.20 -29.05
N LYS A 118 -18.10 9.72 -29.20
CA LYS A 118 -18.51 11.00 -28.62
C LYS A 118 -18.58 10.94 -27.10
N LYS A 119 -19.13 9.85 -26.54
CA LYS A 119 -19.11 9.63 -25.08
C LYS A 119 -17.69 9.40 -24.56
N ALA A 120 -16.87 8.64 -25.28
CA ALA A 120 -15.48 8.41 -24.90
C ALA A 120 -14.67 9.72 -24.86
N ILE A 121 -14.83 10.60 -25.86
CA ILE A 121 -14.19 11.92 -25.88
C ILE A 121 -14.64 12.75 -24.68
N LYS A 122 -15.93 12.76 -24.33
CA LYS A 122 -16.41 13.46 -23.13
C LYS A 122 -15.78 12.92 -21.85
N ALA A 123 -15.65 11.60 -21.73
CA ALA A 123 -14.97 10.99 -20.58
C ALA A 123 -13.48 11.37 -20.54
N LEU A 124 -12.80 11.39 -21.69
CA LEU A 124 -11.38 11.79 -21.79
C LEU A 124 -11.16 13.27 -21.44
N ILE A 125 -12.07 14.15 -21.85
CA ILE A 125 -12.03 15.57 -21.45
C ILE A 125 -12.15 15.69 -19.94
N GLY A 126 -13.07 14.94 -19.31
CA GLY A 126 -13.20 14.90 -17.85
C GLY A 126 -11.92 14.45 -17.16
N LEU A 127 -11.30 13.37 -17.65
CA LEU A 127 -10.00 12.88 -17.15
C LEU A 127 -8.91 13.95 -17.31
N GLY A 128 -8.81 14.60 -18.48
CA GLY A 128 -7.82 15.63 -18.75
C GLY A 128 -7.96 16.86 -17.84
N ILE A 129 -9.19 17.32 -17.60
CA ILE A 129 -9.48 18.40 -16.65
C ILE A 129 -9.04 17.99 -15.25
N PHE A 130 -9.36 16.76 -14.83
CA PHE A 130 -8.96 16.25 -13.53
C PHE A 130 -7.43 16.15 -13.39
N SER A 131 -6.72 15.65 -14.40
CA SER A 131 -5.25 15.60 -14.42
C SER A 131 -4.62 17.00 -14.32
N LEU A 132 -5.17 17.98 -15.05
CA LEU A 132 -4.71 19.36 -14.99
C LEU A 132 -4.98 20.01 -13.63
N PHE A 133 -6.11 19.68 -13.01
CA PHE A 133 -6.41 20.06 -11.63
C PHE A 133 -5.37 19.50 -10.65
N ILE A 134 -5.07 18.19 -10.71
CA ILE A 134 -4.04 17.58 -9.83
C ILE A 134 -2.67 18.21 -10.06
N LEU A 135 -2.28 18.44 -11.32
CA LEU A 135 -1.02 19.12 -11.64
C LEU A 135 -0.97 20.53 -11.04
N THR A 136 -2.07 21.26 -11.10
CA THR A 136 -2.18 22.60 -10.53
C THR A 136 -2.01 22.54 -9.00
N VAL A 137 -2.69 21.62 -8.32
CA VAL A 137 -2.52 21.42 -6.88
C VAL A 137 -1.08 21.05 -6.53
N TYR A 138 -0.43 20.21 -7.33
CA TYR A 138 1.00 19.89 -7.17
C TYR A 138 1.87 21.15 -7.28
N LEU A 139 1.66 21.99 -8.28
CA LEU A 139 2.41 23.24 -8.48
C LEU A 139 2.21 24.25 -7.33
N PHE A 140 1.10 24.17 -6.59
CA PHE A 140 0.93 24.94 -5.35
C PHE A 140 1.55 24.26 -4.12
N SER A 141 1.77 22.95 -4.17
CA SER A 141 2.21 22.14 -3.02
C SER A 141 3.70 21.80 -3.02
N PHE A 142 4.40 21.90 -4.17
CA PHE A 142 5.78 21.42 -4.32
C PHE A 142 6.81 22.16 -3.48
N ASN A 143 6.50 23.40 -3.08
CA ASN A 143 7.45 24.21 -2.31
C ASN A 143 7.37 23.82 -0.82
N VAL A 144 8.38 23.06 -0.37
CA VAL A 144 8.59 22.66 1.03
C VAL A 144 9.97 23.12 1.46
N SER A 145 10.00 23.99 2.47
CA SER A 145 11.25 24.53 3.02
C SER A 145 11.97 23.52 3.92
N ASP A 146 13.28 23.68 4.11
CA ASP A 146 14.03 22.84 5.07
C ASP A 146 13.55 23.05 6.52
N GLN A 147 13.08 24.26 6.84
CA GLN A 147 12.49 24.54 8.16
C GLN A 147 11.19 23.76 8.38
N GLU A 148 10.32 23.69 7.36
CA GLU A 148 9.10 22.89 7.39
C GLU A 148 9.42 21.40 7.56
N LEU A 149 10.39 20.88 6.81
CA LEU A 149 10.86 19.49 6.93
C LEU A 149 11.36 19.16 8.35
N ASN A 150 12.17 20.05 8.93
CA ASN A 150 12.72 19.86 10.27
C ASN A 150 11.63 19.94 11.34
N ASP A 151 10.62 20.79 11.18
CA ASP A 151 9.47 20.86 12.08
C ASP A 151 8.70 19.52 12.09
N TYR A 152 8.41 18.94 10.92
CA TYR A 152 7.75 17.63 10.83
C TYR A 152 8.58 16.52 11.49
N ASN A 153 9.87 16.44 11.16
CA ASN A 153 10.76 15.42 11.73
C ASN A 153 10.97 15.59 13.24
N SER A 154 10.93 16.82 13.77
CA SER A 154 11.03 17.06 15.21
C SER A 154 9.81 16.56 16.01
N LYS A 155 8.64 16.48 15.36
CA LYS A 155 7.38 16.04 15.98
C LYS A 155 7.16 14.53 15.88
N LEU A 156 7.94 13.84 15.02
CA LEU A 156 7.80 12.42 14.76
C LEU A 156 8.97 11.66 15.41
N LEU A 157 8.70 10.95 16.50
CA LEU A 157 9.74 10.36 17.34
C LEU A 157 10.60 9.30 16.63
N ASN A 158 9.99 8.49 15.75
CA ASN A 158 10.66 7.33 15.12
C ASN A 158 10.47 7.27 13.59
N ILE A 159 9.92 8.32 12.98
CA ILE A 159 9.61 8.34 11.54
C ILE A 159 10.29 9.54 10.91
N GLN A 160 11.26 9.26 10.05
CA GLN A 160 11.89 10.29 9.23
C GLN A 160 11.08 10.48 7.95
N VAL A 161 10.61 11.69 7.75
CA VAL A 161 9.83 12.13 6.60
C VAL A 161 10.75 12.86 5.62
N VAL A 162 10.56 12.64 4.33
CA VAL A 162 11.27 13.39 3.28
C VAL A 162 10.36 14.46 2.66
N LYS A 163 10.95 15.44 1.96
CA LYS A 163 10.19 16.56 1.36
C LYS A 163 9.06 16.08 0.45
N SER A 164 9.27 15.00 -0.32
CA SER A 164 8.25 14.45 -1.21
C SER A 164 6.99 14.00 -0.48
N ASP A 165 7.12 13.46 0.73
CA ASP A 165 6.00 12.97 1.52
C ASP A 165 5.14 14.15 1.99
N ILE A 166 5.79 15.26 2.38
CA ILE A 166 5.12 16.50 2.76
C ILE A 166 4.40 17.11 1.55
N VAL A 167 5.03 17.13 0.38
CA VAL A 167 4.39 17.60 -0.87
C VAL A 167 3.15 16.75 -1.20
N MET A 168 3.25 15.43 -1.06
CA MET A 168 2.15 14.51 -1.32
C MET A 168 1.00 14.73 -0.33
N ALA A 169 1.31 14.88 0.96
CA ALA A 169 0.32 15.17 1.99
C ALA A 169 -0.40 16.50 1.74
N LYS A 170 0.35 17.58 1.44
CA LYS A 170 -0.20 18.90 1.07
C LYS A 170 -1.13 18.76 -0.14
N MET A 171 -0.70 18.06 -1.19
CA MET A 171 -1.51 17.82 -2.38
C MET A 171 -2.82 17.09 -2.04
N ALA A 172 -2.76 16.02 -1.26
CA ALA A 172 -3.92 15.23 -0.88
C ALA A 172 -4.92 16.05 -0.06
N ILE A 173 -4.44 16.79 0.95
CA ILE A 173 -5.29 17.63 1.80
C ILE A 173 -5.93 18.75 0.97
N THR A 174 -5.13 19.51 0.21
CA THR A 174 -5.63 20.64 -0.58
C THR A 174 -6.61 20.19 -1.66
N SER A 175 -6.30 19.11 -2.40
CA SER A 175 -7.22 18.58 -3.41
C SER A 175 -8.54 18.10 -2.79
N THR A 176 -8.49 17.41 -1.65
CA THR A 176 -9.69 16.93 -0.95
C THR A 176 -10.58 18.09 -0.50
N ILE A 177 -10.00 19.14 0.10
CA ILE A 177 -10.74 20.34 0.52
C ILE A 177 -11.43 20.99 -0.68
N ILE A 178 -10.72 21.16 -1.80
CA ILE A 178 -11.28 21.76 -3.01
C ILE A 178 -12.41 20.89 -3.58
N LEU A 179 -12.24 19.58 -3.65
CA LEU A 179 -13.26 18.66 -4.14
C LEU A 179 -14.50 18.65 -3.26
N ILE A 180 -14.34 18.69 -1.93
CA ILE A 180 -15.45 18.83 -0.98
C ILE A 180 -16.18 20.16 -1.22
N ALA A 181 -15.46 21.26 -1.38
CA ALA A 181 -16.07 22.56 -1.65
C ALA A 181 -16.88 22.55 -2.97
N ILE A 182 -16.33 21.99 -4.05
CA ILE A 182 -17.03 21.83 -5.33
C ILE A 182 -18.28 20.96 -5.17
N ALA A 183 -18.17 19.84 -4.44
CA ALA A 183 -19.30 18.95 -4.19
C ALA A 183 -20.42 19.65 -3.39
N CYS A 184 -20.07 20.41 -2.35
CA CYS A 184 -21.01 21.21 -1.57
C CYS A 184 -21.72 22.27 -2.44
N VAL A 185 -20.97 22.98 -3.29
CA VAL A 185 -21.56 23.96 -4.23
C VAL A 185 -22.48 23.28 -5.25
N GLY A 186 -22.09 22.13 -5.80
CA GLY A 186 -22.93 21.36 -6.72
C GLY A 186 -24.21 20.84 -6.06
N TRP A 187 -24.11 20.39 -4.81
CA TRP A 187 -25.24 19.83 -4.07
C TRP A 187 -26.22 20.90 -3.57
N ILE A 188 -25.73 22.04 -3.06
CA ILE A 188 -26.57 23.17 -2.63
C ILE A 188 -27.12 23.94 -3.84
N GLY A 189 -26.31 24.08 -4.90
CA GLY A 189 -26.65 24.83 -6.10
C GLY A 189 -27.75 24.17 -6.94
N SER A 190 -27.83 22.84 -6.98
CA SER A 190 -28.84 22.12 -7.79
C SER A 190 -30.29 22.34 -7.32
N PRO A 191 -30.61 22.27 -6.01
CA PRO A 191 -31.90 22.71 -5.47
C PRO A 191 -32.15 24.21 -5.64
N PHE A 192 -31.15 25.06 -5.37
CA PHE A 192 -31.31 26.52 -5.44
C PHE A 192 -31.63 27.00 -6.86
N PHE A 193 -30.96 26.45 -7.88
CA PHE A 193 -31.25 26.76 -9.29
C PHE A 193 -32.67 26.35 -9.71
N LYS A 194 -33.23 25.28 -9.12
CA LYS A 194 -34.62 24.89 -9.37
C LYS A 194 -35.63 25.89 -8.79
N TYR A 195 -35.28 26.60 -7.71
CA TYR A 195 -36.13 27.65 -7.12
C TYR A 195 -36.03 28.99 -7.85
N ILE A 196 -34.87 29.33 -8.41
CA ILE A 196 -34.66 30.59 -9.15
C ILE A 196 -35.23 30.52 -10.58
N LYS A 197 -35.28 29.33 -11.19
CA LYS A 197 -35.77 29.13 -12.56
C LYS A 197 -37.30 28.95 -12.65
N LYS A 198 -38.02 29.26 -11.56
CA LYS A 198 -39.48 29.24 -11.46
C LYS A 198 -39.99 30.67 -11.43
#